data_AF-A0A849JWN2-F1
#
_entry.id   AF-A0A849JWN2-F1
#
_cell.length_a   1.000
_cell.length_b   1.000
_cell.length_c   1.000
_cell.angle_alpha   90.00
_cell.angle_beta   90.00
_cell.angle_gamma   90.00
#
_symmetry.space_group_name_H-M   'P 1'
#
loop_
_entity.id
_entity.type
_entity.pdbx_description
1 polymer ?
#
loop_
_entity_poly.entity_id
_entity_poly.type
_entity_poly.pdbx_seq_one_letter_code
_entity_poly.pdbx_strand_id
1 'polypeptide(L)'
;MPTATTTTYRWVKADRARTTVKRSPSSRTIARPDDGTRLVVLDRYPKRLKVRLPDGRVGWVGKKRVTSVPLRDITGRTYTTKRLRVTKHIRTTSRTITYADLGTRVVKRARTTQRDVDRIKVKLPGGRTGWVREGRFTKRDVWGELAHCESGGRVRLNTGNGYYGMYQFSSSTWRAVGGSGLPHYHGAQEQTKRAQILQRRAGWGQWPHCTSKLGLR
;
A
#
# COMPACT_ATOMS: atom_id res chain seq x y z
N MET A 1 39.30 -25.19 15.15
CA MET A 1 38.02 -24.51 15.42
C MET A 1 37.31 -24.28 14.09
N PRO A 2 36.06 -24.72 13.90
CA PRO A 2 35.38 -24.53 12.62
C PRO A 2 35.06 -23.04 12.44
N THR A 3 35.54 -22.47 11.34
CA THR A 3 35.33 -21.08 10.94
C THR A 3 33.84 -20.80 10.79
N ALA A 4 33.33 -19.83 11.53
CA ALA A 4 31.93 -19.39 11.44
C ALA A 4 31.60 -19.06 9.98
N THR A 5 30.77 -19.90 9.35
CA THR A 5 30.38 -19.71 7.95
C THR A 5 29.54 -18.44 7.88
N THR A 6 30.11 -17.35 7.36
CA THR A 6 29.39 -16.07 7.26
C THR A 6 28.19 -16.25 6.35
N THR A 7 27.01 -16.37 6.96
CA THR A 7 25.76 -16.60 6.23
C THR A 7 25.50 -15.38 5.35
N THR A 8 25.63 -15.57 4.03
CA THR A 8 25.40 -14.50 3.07
C THR A 8 23.91 -14.33 2.82
N TYR A 9 23.40 -13.12 3.01
CA TYR A 9 22.02 -12.79 2.69
C TYR A 9 21.89 -12.05 1.37
N ARG A 10 20.75 -12.24 0.71
CA ARG A 10 20.30 -11.45 -0.43
C ARG A 10 18.83 -11.11 -0.28
N TRP A 11 18.42 -9.96 -0.79
CA TRP A 11 17.02 -9.54 -0.77
C TRP A 11 16.44 -9.58 -2.16
N VAL A 12 15.23 -10.11 -2.29
CA VAL A 12 14.46 -10.05 -3.53
C VAL A 12 14.14 -8.60 -3.85
N LYS A 13 14.39 -8.16 -5.08
CA LYS A 13 14.24 -6.73 -5.46
C LYS A 13 13.38 -6.51 -6.71
N ALA A 14 12.80 -7.57 -7.23
CA ALA A 14 12.15 -7.55 -8.51
C ALA A 14 10.82 -8.27 -8.44
N ASP A 15 9.77 -7.55 -8.84
CA ASP A 15 8.44 -8.09 -9.10
C ASP A 15 8.55 -9.44 -9.82
N ARG A 16 7.97 -10.46 -9.20
CA ARG A 16 7.90 -11.84 -9.73
C ARG A 16 9.25 -12.52 -9.84
N ALA A 17 10.19 -12.24 -8.93
CA ALA A 17 11.30 -13.15 -8.72
C ALA A 17 10.75 -14.58 -8.57
N ARG A 18 11.36 -15.51 -9.30
CA ARG A 18 11.00 -16.92 -9.24
C ARG A 18 12.16 -17.67 -8.65
N THR A 19 11.84 -18.50 -7.67
CA THR A 19 12.74 -19.55 -7.22
C THR A 19 12.34 -20.82 -7.97
N THR A 20 13.28 -21.49 -8.63
CA THR A 20 13.01 -22.69 -9.44
C THR A 20 13.68 -23.92 -8.86
N VAL A 21 13.15 -25.11 -9.16
CA VAL A 21 13.70 -26.39 -8.69
C VAL A 21 15.13 -26.59 -9.18
N LYS A 22 15.36 -26.48 -10.50
CA LYS A 22 16.66 -26.66 -11.12
C LYS A 22 17.35 -25.31 -11.38
N ARG A 23 18.66 -25.36 -11.67
CA ARG A 23 19.49 -24.21 -12.09
C ARG A 23 19.18 -23.75 -13.52
N SER A 24 17.90 -23.63 -13.86
CA SER A 24 17.42 -23.15 -15.17
C SER A 24 16.25 -22.17 -15.02
N PRO A 25 16.18 -21.08 -15.81
CA PRO A 25 15.03 -20.16 -15.83
C PRO A 25 13.71 -20.80 -16.30
N SER A 26 13.79 -21.84 -17.12
CA SER A 26 12.64 -22.60 -17.65
C SER A 26 12.15 -23.71 -16.72
N SER A 27 12.89 -23.98 -15.64
CA SER A 27 12.50 -24.99 -14.64
C SER A 27 11.21 -24.61 -13.91
N ARG A 28 10.50 -25.64 -13.42
CA ARG A 28 9.36 -25.52 -12.51
C ARG A 28 9.65 -24.53 -11.37
N THR A 29 8.70 -23.62 -11.13
CA THR A 29 8.79 -22.60 -10.07
C THR A 29 8.33 -23.23 -8.75
N ILE A 30 9.16 -23.12 -7.71
CA ILE A 30 8.80 -23.55 -6.35
C ILE A 30 8.14 -22.43 -5.55
N ALA A 31 8.57 -21.18 -5.76
CA ALA A 31 8.07 -20.04 -5.03
C ALA A 31 8.20 -18.76 -5.86
N ARG A 32 7.34 -17.79 -5.54
CA ARG A 32 7.42 -16.41 -6.00
C ARG A 32 7.58 -15.52 -4.78
N PRO A 33 8.80 -15.42 -4.20
CA PRO A 33 9.00 -14.60 -3.02
C PRO A 33 8.66 -13.14 -3.31
N ASP A 34 8.07 -12.48 -2.32
CA ASP A 34 7.76 -11.05 -2.39
C ASP A 34 9.05 -10.23 -2.37
N ASP A 35 8.96 -9.00 -2.86
CA ASP A 35 10.06 -8.04 -2.77
C ASP A 35 10.44 -7.78 -1.30
N GLY A 36 11.72 -7.61 -1.04
CA GLY A 36 12.27 -7.48 0.32
C GLY A 36 12.42 -8.79 1.06
N THR A 37 11.93 -9.92 0.52
CA THR A 37 12.16 -11.24 1.13
C THR A 37 13.65 -11.49 1.28
N ARG A 38 14.08 -11.75 2.53
CA ARG A 38 15.45 -12.14 2.86
C ARG A 38 15.66 -13.60 2.47
N LEU A 39 16.69 -13.84 1.67
CA LEU A 39 17.09 -15.16 1.18
C LEU A 39 18.48 -15.49 1.71
N VAL A 40 18.65 -16.71 2.22
CA VAL A 40 19.98 -17.23 2.58
C VAL A 40 20.64 -17.79 1.33
N VAL A 41 21.83 -17.29 0.97
CA VAL A 41 22.58 -17.83 -0.16
C VAL A 41 23.34 -19.07 0.29
N LEU A 42 23.07 -20.19 -0.38
CA LEU A 42 23.75 -21.47 -0.17
C LEU A 42 24.90 -21.64 -1.15
N ASP A 43 24.68 -21.35 -2.44
CA ASP A 43 25.70 -21.44 -3.49
C ASP A 43 25.63 -20.27 -4.47
N ARG A 44 26.77 -19.88 -5.03
CA ARG A 44 26.90 -18.74 -5.96
C ARG A 44 27.35 -19.20 -7.34
N TYR A 45 26.61 -18.78 -8.37
CA TYR A 45 26.96 -18.99 -9.78
C TYR A 45 26.87 -17.66 -10.54
N PRO A 46 27.50 -17.55 -11.73
CA PRO A 46 27.58 -16.27 -12.45
C PRO A 46 26.22 -15.58 -12.65
N LYS A 47 25.19 -16.33 -13.04
CA LYS A 47 23.85 -15.79 -13.36
C LYS A 47 22.77 -16.15 -12.32
N ARG A 48 23.01 -17.12 -11.43
CA ARG A 48 22.00 -17.63 -10.48
C ARG A 48 22.61 -17.93 -9.11
N LEU A 49 21.78 -17.91 -8.09
CA LEU A 49 22.15 -18.25 -6.73
C LEU A 49 21.25 -19.40 -6.26
N LYS A 50 21.83 -20.36 -5.56
CA LYS A 50 21.05 -21.33 -4.79
C LYS A 50 20.72 -20.68 -3.46
N VAL A 51 19.45 -20.65 -3.11
CA VAL A 51 18.95 -19.91 -1.95
C VAL A 51 17.98 -20.75 -1.14
N ARG A 52 17.96 -20.50 0.17
CA ARG A 52 16.91 -20.97 1.08
C ARG A 52 15.89 -19.84 1.32
N LEU A 53 14.63 -20.17 1.15
CA LEU A 53 13.47 -19.31 1.40
C LEU A 53 13.14 -19.29 2.92
N PRO A 54 12.36 -18.30 3.39
CA PRO A 54 11.94 -18.24 4.81
C PRO A 54 11.12 -19.45 5.27
N ASP A 55 10.39 -20.10 4.35
CA ASP A 55 9.61 -21.31 4.60
C ASP A 55 10.46 -22.61 4.53
N GLY A 56 11.78 -22.49 4.54
CA GLY A 56 12.72 -23.61 4.52
C GLY A 56 13.00 -24.19 3.14
N ARG A 57 12.19 -23.89 2.11
CA ARG A 57 12.38 -24.45 0.77
C ARG A 57 13.67 -23.94 0.12
N VAL A 58 14.36 -24.82 -0.60
CA VAL A 58 15.61 -24.51 -1.31
C VAL A 58 15.38 -24.51 -2.81
N GLY A 59 15.95 -23.52 -3.51
CA GLY A 59 15.94 -23.52 -4.96
C GLY A 59 16.81 -22.43 -5.56
N TRP A 60 16.60 -22.15 -6.84
CA TRP A 60 17.46 -21.27 -7.63
C TRP A 60 16.79 -19.97 -8.01
N VAL A 61 17.44 -18.85 -7.70
CA VAL A 61 17.00 -17.50 -8.08
C VAL A 61 18.02 -16.85 -9.02
N GLY A 62 17.56 -16.00 -9.93
CA GLY A 62 18.47 -15.25 -10.79
C GLY A 62 19.21 -14.16 -10.01
N LYS A 63 20.54 -14.05 -10.15
CA LYS A 63 21.36 -13.04 -9.45
C LYS A 63 20.88 -11.62 -9.72
N LYS A 64 20.41 -11.34 -10.95
CA LYS A 64 19.81 -10.06 -11.35
C LYS A 64 18.51 -9.68 -10.60
N ARG A 65 17.84 -10.65 -9.98
CA ARG A 65 16.58 -10.46 -9.24
C ARG A 65 16.79 -10.19 -7.75
N VAL A 66 18.04 -10.19 -7.28
CA VAL A 66 18.37 -9.98 -5.87
C VAL A 66 19.46 -8.93 -5.67
N THR A 67 19.58 -8.40 -4.46
CA THR A 67 20.56 -7.38 -4.05
C THR A 67 21.26 -7.78 -2.75
N SER A 68 22.47 -7.28 -2.52
CA SER A 68 23.19 -7.38 -1.23
C SER A 68 22.80 -6.28 -0.25
N VAL A 69 22.19 -5.19 -0.72
CA VAL A 69 21.73 -4.11 0.15
C VAL A 69 20.32 -4.45 0.63
N PRO A 70 20.06 -4.49 1.95
CA PRO A 70 18.71 -4.65 2.47
C PRO A 70 17.80 -3.58 1.88
N LEU A 71 16.61 -3.98 1.45
CA LEU A 71 15.58 -2.96 1.20
C LEU A 71 15.24 -2.32 2.55
N ARG A 72 15.08 -0.99 2.59
CA ARG A 72 14.62 -0.27 3.81
C ARG A 72 13.35 -0.92 4.34
N ASP A 73 13.10 -0.77 5.65
CA ASP A 73 11.83 -1.17 6.22
C ASP A 73 10.68 -0.49 5.46
N ILE A 74 9.95 -1.34 4.76
CA ILE A 74 8.83 -1.05 3.87
C ILE A 74 7.56 -1.57 4.50
N THR A 75 7.59 -1.94 5.77
CA THR A 75 6.40 -2.23 6.53
C THR A 75 5.83 -0.92 7.07
N GLY A 76 4.58 -0.96 7.48
CA GLY A 76 3.87 0.21 7.97
C GLY A 76 2.72 0.67 7.08
N ARG A 77 1.81 1.38 7.74
CA ARG A 77 0.62 1.99 7.16
C ARG A 77 0.95 3.44 6.86
N THR A 78 0.63 3.88 5.65
CA THR A 78 0.76 5.28 5.26
C THR A 78 -0.51 5.74 4.56
N TYR A 79 -0.70 7.05 4.47
CA TYR A 79 -1.85 7.67 3.85
C TYR A 79 -1.38 8.48 2.65
N THR A 80 -2.18 8.49 1.59
CA THR A 80 -1.88 9.30 0.41
C THR A 80 -2.05 10.79 0.74
N THR A 81 -1.16 11.63 0.20
CA THR A 81 -1.22 13.10 0.37
C THR A 81 -2.11 13.80 -0.63
N LYS A 82 -2.59 13.09 -1.66
CA LYS A 82 -3.65 13.49 -2.60
C LYS A 82 -4.05 12.32 -3.49
N ARG A 83 -4.90 12.58 -4.48
CA ARG A 83 -5.25 11.61 -5.53
C ARG A 83 -3.97 11.08 -6.19
N LEU A 84 -3.71 9.80 -5.97
CA LEU A 84 -2.47 9.12 -6.31
C LEU A 84 -2.71 8.13 -7.44
N ARG A 85 -1.99 8.29 -8.56
CA ARG A 85 -2.00 7.34 -9.67
C ARG A 85 -1.28 6.06 -9.28
N VAL A 86 -1.94 4.92 -9.45
CA VAL A 86 -1.39 3.59 -9.16
C VAL A 86 -1.19 2.82 -10.46
N THR A 87 0.06 2.49 -10.78
CA THR A 87 0.41 1.79 -12.04
C THR A 87 0.63 0.30 -11.83
N LYS A 88 0.42 -0.47 -12.90
CA LYS A 88 0.60 -1.93 -12.91
C LYS A 88 2.05 -2.35 -12.67
N HIS A 89 2.97 -1.62 -13.29
CA HIS A 89 4.40 -1.84 -13.20
C HIS A 89 5.09 -0.60 -12.65
N ILE A 90 6.33 -0.79 -12.23
CA ILE A 90 7.23 0.24 -11.70
C ILE A 90 7.46 1.44 -12.64
N ARG A 91 7.43 1.23 -13.95
CA ARG A 91 7.69 2.29 -14.94
C ARG A 91 6.56 3.32 -14.96
N THR A 92 6.90 4.60 -15.11
CA THR A 92 5.93 5.73 -15.17
C THR A 92 5.00 5.65 -16.39
N THR A 93 5.49 5.07 -17.48
CA THR A 93 4.73 4.79 -18.72
C THR A 93 3.77 3.60 -18.59
N SER A 94 3.80 2.85 -17.47
CA SER A 94 2.90 1.71 -17.28
C SER A 94 1.44 2.14 -17.20
N ARG A 95 0.55 1.27 -17.69
CA ARG A 95 -0.90 1.37 -17.53
C ARG A 95 -1.29 1.65 -16.07
N THR A 96 -2.17 2.63 -15.88
CA THR A 96 -2.83 2.91 -14.61
C THR A 96 -3.83 1.80 -14.31
N ILE A 97 -3.78 1.23 -13.09
CA ILE A 97 -4.79 0.26 -12.66
C ILE A 97 -5.93 0.97 -11.92
N THR A 98 -5.60 1.98 -11.11
CA THR A 98 -6.57 2.78 -10.36
C THR A 98 -5.93 4.09 -9.91
N TYR A 99 -6.79 4.96 -9.40
CA TYR A 99 -6.39 6.05 -8.54
C TYR A 99 -6.74 5.69 -7.09
N ALA A 100 -5.86 6.05 -6.16
CA ALA A 100 -6.16 6.07 -4.74
C ALA A 100 -6.47 7.51 -4.34
N ASP A 101 -7.53 7.73 -3.58
CA ASP A 101 -7.95 9.07 -3.18
C ASP A 101 -7.06 9.61 -2.06
N LEU A 102 -7.12 10.91 -1.82
CA LEU A 102 -6.47 11.56 -0.68
C LEU A 102 -6.82 10.81 0.62
N GLY A 103 -5.85 10.64 1.52
CA GLY A 103 -6.03 9.89 2.77
C GLY A 103 -6.31 8.39 2.59
N THR A 104 -6.19 7.81 1.39
CA THR A 104 -6.30 6.36 1.26
C THR A 104 -5.19 5.69 2.05
N ARG A 105 -5.58 4.86 3.03
CA ARG A 105 -4.65 4.03 3.78
C ARG A 105 -4.06 2.95 2.87
N VAL A 106 -2.75 2.91 2.77
CA VAL A 106 -2.01 1.91 2.00
C VAL A 106 -0.99 1.21 2.89
N VAL A 107 -0.65 -0.02 2.51
CA VAL A 107 0.44 -0.76 3.15
C VAL A 107 1.61 -0.80 2.19
N LYS A 108 2.79 -0.33 2.64
CA LYS A 108 4.02 -0.45 1.85
C LYS A 108 4.38 -1.94 1.70
N ARG A 109 4.85 -2.32 0.50
CA ARG A 109 5.09 -3.72 0.10
C ARG A 109 6.43 -3.95 -0.59
N ALA A 110 7.04 -2.94 -1.19
CA ALA A 110 8.37 -3.05 -1.79
C ALA A 110 8.98 -1.67 -2.02
N ARG A 111 10.29 -1.50 -1.81
CA ARG A 111 11.05 -0.41 -2.45
C ARG A 111 11.71 -0.92 -3.71
N THR A 112 11.88 -0.05 -4.69
CA THR A 112 12.55 -0.40 -5.93
C THR A 112 14.07 -0.25 -5.81
N THR A 113 14.79 -0.87 -6.73
CA THR A 113 16.24 -0.70 -6.89
C THR A 113 16.61 0.69 -7.40
N GLN A 114 17.84 1.11 -7.13
CA GLN A 114 18.57 2.34 -7.53
C GLN A 114 18.18 3.07 -8.85
N ARG A 115 17.48 2.46 -9.82
CA ARG A 115 16.97 3.16 -11.02
C ARG A 115 15.66 3.94 -10.80
N ASP A 116 14.80 3.54 -9.85
CA ASP A 116 13.52 4.20 -9.56
C ASP A 116 13.38 4.39 -8.03
N VAL A 117 14.29 5.18 -7.44
CA VAL A 117 14.38 5.38 -5.98
C VAL A 117 13.13 6.04 -5.38
N ASP A 118 12.32 6.71 -6.20
CA ASP A 118 11.13 7.45 -5.78
C ASP A 118 9.85 6.60 -5.81
N ARG A 119 9.89 5.32 -6.23
CA ARG A 119 8.69 4.49 -6.32
C ARG A 119 8.69 3.36 -5.31
N ILE A 120 7.49 2.98 -4.89
CA ILE A 120 7.27 1.84 -4.01
C ILE A 120 6.05 1.05 -4.45
N LYS A 121 6.05 -0.25 -4.17
CA LYS A 121 4.87 -1.09 -4.31
C LYS A 121 4.03 -0.95 -3.06
N VAL A 122 2.72 -0.82 -3.24
CA VAL A 122 1.76 -0.69 -2.16
C VAL A 122 0.59 -1.65 -2.34
N LYS A 123 -0.02 -2.04 -1.22
CA LYS A 123 -1.32 -2.72 -1.18
C LYS A 123 -2.39 -1.70 -0.79
N LEU A 124 -3.39 -1.58 -1.65
CA LEU A 124 -4.58 -0.73 -1.48
C LEU A 124 -5.66 -1.44 -0.66
N PRO A 125 -6.66 -0.71 -0.15
CA PRO A 125 -7.91 -1.29 0.32
C PRO A 125 -8.55 -2.16 -0.78
N GLY A 126 -9.11 -3.31 -0.42
CA GLY A 126 -9.62 -4.30 -1.39
C GLY A 126 -8.53 -5.22 -1.98
N GLY A 127 -7.32 -5.22 -1.42
CA GLY A 127 -6.31 -6.24 -1.70
C GLY A 127 -5.44 -6.00 -2.94
N ARG A 128 -5.81 -5.04 -3.79
CA ARG A 128 -5.09 -4.69 -5.02
C ARG A 128 -3.68 -4.19 -4.72
N THR A 129 -2.69 -4.61 -5.50
CA THR A 129 -1.31 -4.12 -5.40
C THR A 129 -0.91 -3.32 -6.63
N GLY A 130 -0.09 -2.29 -6.44
CA GLY A 130 0.46 -1.52 -7.56
C GLY A 130 1.60 -0.61 -7.14
N TRP A 131 2.10 0.17 -8.10
CA TRP A 131 3.26 1.04 -7.93
C TRP A 131 2.86 2.51 -7.90
N VAL A 132 3.52 3.28 -7.04
CA VAL A 132 3.23 4.69 -6.76
C VAL A 132 4.50 5.44 -6.38
N ARG A 133 4.47 6.77 -6.33
CA ARG A 133 5.59 7.59 -5.86
C ARG A 133 5.60 7.68 -4.33
N GLU A 134 6.76 7.45 -3.72
CA GLU A 134 6.98 7.43 -2.27
C GLU A 134 6.74 8.81 -1.63
N GLY A 135 7.18 9.89 -2.27
CA GLY A 135 6.95 11.27 -1.80
C GLY A 135 5.47 11.71 -1.79
N ARG A 136 4.53 10.80 -2.06
CA ARG A 136 3.07 11.03 -2.01
C ARG A 136 2.42 10.41 -0.78
N PHE A 137 3.23 10.04 0.21
CA PHE A 137 2.76 9.45 1.45
C PHE A 137 3.02 10.35 2.64
N THR A 138 2.09 10.29 3.58
CA THR A 138 2.22 10.85 4.92
C THR A 138 1.91 9.75 5.95
N LYS A 139 2.38 9.94 7.19
CA LYS A 139 1.94 9.14 8.34
C LYS A 139 0.59 9.61 8.88
N ARG A 140 0.14 10.82 8.50
CA ARG A 140 -1.07 11.47 8.98
C ARG A 140 -2.34 10.79 8.46
N ASP A 141 -3.22 10.35 9.35
CA ASP A 141 -4.55 9.83 8.98
C ASP A 141 -5.55 10.98 8.85
N VAL A 142 -5.52 11.66 7.71
CA VAL A 142 -6.40 12.80 7.43
C VAL A 142 -7.88 12.47 7.62
N TRP A 143 -8.30 11.24 7.28
CA TRP A 143 -9.71 10.83 7.41
C TRP A 143 -10.10 10.49 8.84
N GLY A 144 -9.18 9.90 9.59
CA GLY A 144 -9.36 9.67 11.03
C GLY A 144 -9.43 10.98 11.80
N GLU A 145 -8.53 11.92 11.50
CA GLU A 145 -8.51 13.26 12.09
C GLU A 145 -9.79 14.04 11.77
N LEU A 146 -10.25 13.99 10.53
CA LEU A 146 -11.52 14.61 10.15
C LEU A 146 -12.69 13.97 10.90
N ALA A 147 -12.79 12.63 10.89
CA ALA A 147 -13.87 11.93 11.59
C ALA A 147 -13.87 12.25 13.10
N HIS A 148 -12.69 12.37 13.70
CA HIS A 148 -12.55 12.76 15.10
C HIS A 148 -13.02 14.19 15.34
N CYS A 149 -12.67 15.14 14.48
CA CYS A 149 -13.15 16.51 14.59
C CYS A 149 -14.68 16.62 14.41
N GLU A 150 -15.26 15.84 13.49
CA GLU A 150 -16.70 15.91 13.17
C GLU A 150 -17.60 15.24 14.21
N SER A 151 -17.17 14.11 14.78
CA SER A 151 -18.05 13.25 15.61
C SER A 151 -17.36 12.62 16.83
N GLY A 152 -16.10 12.97 17.08
CA GLY A 152 -15.21 12.20 17.95
C GLY A 152 -14.80 10.84 17.36
N GLY A 153 -15.13 10.56 16.09
CA GLY A 153 -14.88 9.28 15.41
C GLY A 153 -16.01 8.26 15.58
N ARG A 154 -17.21 8.70 15.98
CA ARG A 154 -18.35 7.82 16.28
C ARG A 154 -19.08 7.41 14.99
N VAL A 155 -18.83 6.18 14.55
CA VAL A 155 -19.40 5.60 13.30
C VAL A 155 -20.93 5.57 13.31
N ARG A 156 -21.55 5.26 14.45
CA ARG A 156 -23.00 5.11 14.59
C ARG A 156 -23.69 6.36 15.14
N LEU A 157 -23.03 7.52 15.09
CA LEU A 157 -23.58 8.74 15.68
C LEU A 157 -24.87 9.15 14.97
N ASN A 158 -25.90 9.39 15.78
CA ASN A 158 -27.14 10.03 15.38
C ASN A 158 -27.64 10.81 16.60
N THR A 159 -27.49 12.13 16.58
CA THR A 159 -27.92 13.01 17.68
C THR A 159 -29.29 13.65 17.43
N GLY A 160 -29.94 13.32 16.31
CA GLY A 160 -31.19 13.96 15.90
C GLY A 160 -31.02 15.34 15.24
N ASN A 161 -29.78 15.80 15.03
CA ASN A 161 -29.50 17.12 14.40
C ASN A 161 -29.55 17.12 12.86
N GLY A 162 -30.06 16.04 12.24
CA GLY A 162 -30.13 15.90 10.77
C GLY A 162 -28.83 15.45 10.10
N TYR A 163 -27.76 15.21 10.87
CA TYR A 163 -26.48 14.70 10.39
C TYR A 163 -26.15 13.35 11.04
N TYR A 164 -25.47 12.50 10.28
CA TYR A 164 -25.30 11.10 10.63
C TYR A 164 -23.86 10.60 10.42
N GLY A 165 -23.46 9.69 11.30
CA GLY A 165 -22.20 8.95 11.21
C GLY A 165 -20.97 9.79 11.50
N MET A 166 -19.80 9.22 11.24
CA MET A 166 -18.54 9.78 11.74
C MET A 166 -18.07 11.04 11.00
N TYR A 167 -18.63 11.33 9.84
CA TYR A 167 -18.35 12.53 9.04
C TYR A 167 -19.50 13.52 9.01
N GLN A 168 -20.52 13.33 9.87
CA GLN A 168 -21.69 14.21 9.93
C GLN A 168 -22.32 14.46 8.55
N PHE A 169 -22.66 13.39 7.84
CA PHE A 169 -23.32 13.50 6.53
C PHE A 169 -24.79 13.87 6.69
N SER A 170 -25.32 14.73 5.82
CA SER A 170 -26.76 14.85 5.62
C SER A 170 -27.29 13.67 4.79
N SER A 171 -28.58 13.37 4.93
CA SER A 171 -29.23 12.29 4.17
C SER A 171 -29.24 12.54 2.65
N SER A 172 -29.30 13.80 2.22
CA SER A 172 -29.25 14.20 0.80
C SER A 172 -27.85 13.99 0.22
N THR A 173 -26.82 14.49 0.90
CA THR A 173 -25.43 14.34 0.46
C THR A 173 -25.00 12.88 0.42
N TRP A 174 -25.38 12.08 1.41
CA TRP A 174 -25.12 10.64 1.43
C TRP A 174 -25.67 9.93 0.19
N ARG A 175 -26.93 10.21 -0.16
CA ARG A 175 -27.56 9.67 -1.38
C ARG A 175 -26.89 10.17 -2.65
N ALA A 176 -26.51 11.45 -2.70
CA ALA A 176 -25.83 12.03 -3.86
C ALA A 176 -24.49 11.34 -4.19
N VAL A 177 -23.78 10.82 -3.18
CA VAL A 177 -22.55 10.03 -3.37
C VAL A 177 -22.78 8.52 -3.48
N GLY A 178 -24.04 8.11 -3.68
CA GLY A 178 -24.46 6.73 -3.94
C GLY A 178 -24.58 5.86 -2.69
N GLY A 179 -24.74 6.47 -1.51
CA GLY A 179 -25.07 5.76 -0.29
C GLY A 179 -26.56 5.40 -0.24
N SER A 180 -26.89 4.23 0.30
CA SER A 180 -28.27 3.81 0.60
C SER A 180 -28.57 3.99 2.08
N GLY A 181 -29.84 4.14 2.46
CA GLY A 181 -30.23 4.38 3.85
C GLY A 181 -29.56 5.62 4.46
N LEU A 182 -29.28 5.59 5.76
CA LEU A 182 -28.58 6.65 6.48
C LEU A 182 -27.13 6.25 6.81
N PRO A 183 -26.17 7.20 6.82
CA PRO A 183 -24.75 6.95 7.06
C PRO A 183 -24.45 6.09 8.29
N HIS A 184 -25.13 6.32 9.42
CA HIS A 184 -24.89 5.62 10.68
C HIS A 184 -25.27 4.13 10.67
N TYR A 185 -26.02 3.68 9.65
CA TYR A 185 -26.28 2.25 9.40
C TYR A 185 -25.08 1.53 8.76
N HIS A 186 -24.10 2.28 8.24
CA HIS A 186 -22.94 1.73 7.54
C HIS A 186 -21.68 1.78 8.38
N GLY A 187 -20.79 0.81 8.16
CA GLY A 187 -19.48 0.78 8.82
C GLY A 187 -18.56 1.91 8.37
N ALA A 188 -17.52 2.16 9.17
CA ALA A 188 -16.53 3.23 8.95
C ALA A 188 -15.95 3.22 7.53
N GLN A 189 -15.63 2.03 7.00
CA GLN A 189 -15.03 1.90 5.68
C GLN A 189 -15.92 2.44 4.55
N GLU A 190 -17.24 2.17 4.62
CA GLU A 190 -18.17 2.66 3.61
C GLU A 190 -18.38 4.17 3.76
N GLN A 191 -18.51 4.66 5.00
CA GLN A 191 -18.59 6.10 5.26
C GLN A 191 -17.35 6.86 4.74
N THR A 192 -16.14 6.35 4.98
CA THR A 192 -14.90 6.95 4.46
C THR A 192 -14.85 6.90 2.95
N LYS A 193 -15.29 5.81 2.33
CA LYS A 193 -15.35 5.70 0.86
C LYS A 193 -16.29 6.76 0.27
N ARG A 194 -17.46 6.98 0.88
CA ARG A 194 -18.40 8.03 0.45
C ARG A 194 -17.85 9.43 0.70
N ALA A 195 -17.15 9.66 1.81
CA ALA A 195 -16.45 10.92 2.07
C ALA A 195 -15.35 11.21 1.04
N GLN A 196 -14.59 10.19 0.63
CA GLN A 196 -13.61 10.30 -0.46
C GLN A 196 -14.26 10.64 -1.81
N ILE A 197 -15.44 10.07 -2.09
CA ILE A 197 -16.20 10.41 -3.31
C ILE A 197 -16.67 11.86 -3.24
N LEU A 198 -17.24 12.29 -2.10
CA LEU A 198 -17.69 13.66 -1.90
C LEU A 198 -16.53 14.65 -2.05
N GLN A 199 -15.41 14.39 -1.39
CA GLN A 199 -14.20 15.22 -1.46
C GLN A 199 -13.68 15.37 -2.88
N ARG A 200 -13.78 14.32 -3.70
CA ARG A 200 -13.37 14.40 -5.11
C ARG A 200 -14.30 15.30 -5.94
N ARG A 201 -15.60 15.32 -5.62
CA ARG A 201 -16.62 16.05 -6.38
C ARG A 201 -16.71 17.51 -5.96
N ALA A 202 -16.69 17.77 -4.65
CA ALA A 202 -16.97 19.07 -4.06
C ALA A 202 -15.77 19.68 -3.30
N GLY A 203 -14.61 19.00 -3.29
CA GLY A 203 -13.47 19.42 -2.49
C GLY A 203 -13.70 19.23 -0.99
N TRP A 204 -12.88 19.90 -0.18
CA TRP A 204 -12.96 19.84 1.28
C TRP A 204 -14.05 20.76 1.89
N GLY A 205 -14.69 21.62 1.09
CA GLY A 205 -15.66 22.62 1.55
C GLY A 205 -16.92 22.06 2.21
N GLN A 206 -17.13 20.75 2.18
CA GLN A 206 -18.23 20.08 2.89
C GLN A 206 -17.97 19.94 4.40
N TRP A 207 -16.75 20.21 4.86
CA TRP A 207 -16.34 20.14 6.26
C TRP A 207 -15.54 21.40 6.67
N PRO A 208 -16.10 22.62 6.53
CA PRO A 208 -15.32 23.87 6.54
C PRO A 208 -14.58 24.12 7.85
N HIS A 209 -15.21 23.84 9.00
CA HIS A 209 -14.59 24.07 10.32
C HIS A 209 -13.44 23.11 10.59
N CYS A 210 -13.63 21.82 10.35
CA CYS A 210 -12.62 20.80 10.64
C CYS A 210 -11.48 20.81 9.62
N THR A 211 -11.78 21.03 8.35
CA THR A 211 -10.74 21.09 7.29
C THR A 211 -9.81 22.28 7.48
N SER A 212 -10.32 23.44 7.91
CA SER A 212 -9.49 24.59 8.28
C SER A 212 -8.51 24.25 9.41
N LYS A 213 -9.00 23.63 10.50
CA LYS A 213 -8.16 23.17 11.63
C LYS A 213 -7.08 22.16 11.20
N LEU A 214 -7.38 21.31 10.23
CA LEU A 214 -6.47 20.26 9.75
C LEU A 214 -5.55 20.72 8.60
N GLY A 215 -5.69 21.97 8.14
CA GLY A 215 -4.94 22.52 7.01
C GLY A 215 -5.28 21.84 5.68
N LEU A 216 -6.53 21.38 5.52
CA LEU A 216 -7.03 20.77 4.30
C LEU A 216 -7.69 21.88 3.46
N ARG A 217 -7.11 22.16 2.29
CA ARG A 217 -7.63 23.12 1.31
C ARG A 217 -7.79 22.42 -0.04
#